data_AF-A0A919R435-F1
#
_entry.id   AF-A0A919R435-F1
#
_cell.length_a   1.000
_cell.length_b   1.000
_cell.length_c   1.000
_cell.angle_alpha   90.00
_cell.angle_beta   90.00
_cell.angle_gamma   90.00
#
_symmetry.space_group_name_H-M   'P 1'
#
loop_
_entity.id
_entity.type
_entity.pdbx_description
1 polymer ?
#
loop_
_entity_poly.entity_id
_entity_poly.type
_entity_poly.pdbx_seq_one_letter_code
_entity_poly.pdbx_strand_id
1 'polypeptide(L)'
;MSGLTDDERRDLADILSSPDLNDPQVHADREVGQQLADFFRRDMPDVDEVDIGRVFLRTAVTITRLADAGMHLERIANILTLSAVDLTALELARDPGE
;
A
#
# COMPACT_ATOMS: atom_id res chain seq x y z
N MET A 1 10.85 -18.26 4.85
CA MET A 1 11.15 -18.28 3.40
C MET A 1 10.57 -17.01 2.81
N SER A 2 11.27 -16.30 1.92
CA SER A 2 10.77 -15.04 1.34
C SER A 2 9.50 -15.32 0.52
N GLY A 3 8.39 -14.64 0.83
CA GLY A 3 7.09 -14.80 0.16
C GLY A 3 7.02 -14.22 -1.26
N LEU A 4 8.10 -13.62 -1.76
CA LEU A 4 8.18 -13.05 -3.10
C LEU A 4 8.44 -14.14 -4.15
N THR A 5 7.68 -14.09 -5.24
CA THR A 5 7.96 -14.87 -6.45
C THR A 5 9.23 -14.36 -7.16
N ASP A 6 9.79 -15.15 -8.08
CA ASP A 6 11.00 -14.76 -8.79
C ASP A 6 10.79 -13.55 -9.72
N ASP A 7 9.59 -13.41 -10.30
CA ASP A 7 9.24 -12.25 -11.11
C ASP A 7 9.05 -11.01 -10.24
N GLU A 8 8.39 -11.13 -9.08
CA GLU A 8 8.26 -10.00 -8.15
C GLU A 8 9.61 -9.54 -7.58
N ARG A 9 10.56 -10.47 -7.34
CA ARG A 9 11.92 -10.08 -6.95
C ARG A 9 12.61 -9.29 -8.06
N ARG A 10 12.38 -9.64 -9.32
CA ARG A 10 12.96 -8.92 -10.47
C ARG A 10 12.35 -7.53 -10.59
N ASP A 11 11.03 -7.44 -10.54
CA ASP A 11 10.32 -6.16 -10.61
C ASP A 11 10.74 -5.24 -9.45
N LEU A 12 10.90 -5.78 -8.24
CA LEU A 12 11.37 -5.01 -7.09
C LEU A 12 12.82 -4.55 -7.27
N ALA A 13 13.70 -5.41 -7.80
CA ALA A 13 15.09 -5.06 -8.07
C ALA A 13 15.19 -3.95 -9.13
N ASP A 14 14.36 -4.00 -10.16
CA ASP A 14 14.30 -2.98 -11.20
C ASP A 14 13.82 -1.64 -10.62
N ILE A 15 12.75 -1.65 -9.82
CA ILE A 15 12.28 -0.45 -9.10
C ILE A 15 13.39 0.13 -8.22
N LEU A 16 14.02 -0.71 -7.38
CA LEU A 16 15.09 -0.30 -6.46
C LEU A 16 16.34 0.22 -7.17
N SER A 17 16.55 -0.18 -8.42
CA SER A 17 17.66 0.31 -9.26
C SER A 17 17.36 1.63 -9.98
N SER A 18 16.11 2.12 -9.91
CA SER A 18 15.71 3.36 -10.59
C SER A 18 16.48 4.57 -10.06
N PRO A 19 17.05 5.43 -10.94
CA PRO A 19 17.72 6.66 -10.54
C PRO A 19 16.85 7.59 -9.70
N ASP A 20 15.53 7.57 -9.94
CA ASP A 20 14.55 8.40 -9.25
C ASP A 20 14.49 8.08 -7.75
N LEU A 21 14.85 6.85 -7.33
CA LEU A 21 14.91 6.48 -5.92
C LEU A 21 16.16 6.97 -5.18
N ASN A 22 17.11 7.57 -5.90
CA ASN A 22 18.29 8.21 -5.31
C ASN A 22 18.08 9.73 -5.11
N ASP A 23 16.88 10.25 -5.36
CA ASP A 23 16.55 11.64 -5.08
C ASP A 23 16.51 11.91 -3.56
N PRO A 24 17.08 13.02 -3.05
CA PRO A 24 17.01 13.40 -1.64
C PRO A 24 15.59 13.48 -1.06
N GLN A 25 14.58 13.84 -1.86
CA GLN A 25 13.17 13.79 -1.42
C GLN A 25 12.72 12.35 -1.17
N VAL A 26 13.14 11.40 -2.00
CA VAL A 26 12.84 9.97 -1.79
C VAL A 26 13.51 9.42 -0.53
N HIS A 27 14.65 9.98 -0.10
CA HIS A 27 15.23 9.64 1.20
C HIS A 27 14.38 10.07 2.38
N ALA A 28 13.77 11.26 2.33
CA ALA A 28 12.81 11.70 3.35
C ALA A 28 11.53 10.84 3.31
N ASP A 29 11.05 10.49 2.13
CA ASP A 29 9.90 9.61 1.95
C ASP A 29 10.15 8.19 2.46
N ARG A 30 11.41 7.72 2.43
CA ARG A 30 11.78 6.40 2.96
C ARG A 30 11.57 6.31 4.47
N GLU A 31 11.87 7.37 5.23
CA GLU A 31 11.65 7.38 6.68
C GLU A 31 10.15 7.27 7.00
N VAL A 32 9.32 8.08 6.33
CA VAL A 32 7.86 8.05 6.48
C VAL A 32 7.30 6.69 6.03
N GLY A 33 7.81 6.15 4.92
CA GLY A 33 7.46 4.82 4.42
C GLY A 33 7.81 3.69 5.39
N GLN A 34 8.95 3.79 6.08
CA GLN A 34 9.35 2.84 7.13
C GLN A 34 8.36 2.88 8.31
N GLN A 35 8.01 4.09 8.78
CA GLN A 35 7.05 4.27 9.87
C GLN A 35 5.67 3.69 9.50
N LEU A 36 5.26 3.88 8.24
CA LEU A 36 4.01 3.30 7.73
C LEU A 36 4.09 1.77 7.69
N ALA A 37 5.18 1.18 7.19
CA ALA A 37 5.37 -0.27 7.19
C ALA A 37 5.34 -0.86 8.62
N ASP A 38 5.97 -0.18 9.58
CA ASP A 38 5.97 -0.60 10.98
C ASP A 38 4.58 -0.51 11.64
N PHE A 39 3.77 0.48 11.26
CA PHE A 39 2.36 0.55 11.66
C PHE A 39 1.60 -0.72 11.22
N PHE A 40 1.74 -1.15 9.97
CA PHE A 40 1.05 -2.34 9.46
C PHE A 40 1.57 -3.64 10.10
N ARG A 41 2.88 -3.77 10.31
CA ARG A 41 3.44 -4.93 11.04
C ARG A 41 2.86 -5.07 12.44
N ARG A 42 2.67 -3.96 13.13
CA ARG A 42 2.16 -3.93 14.50
C ARG A 42 0.66 -4.23 14.55
N ASP A 43 -0.13 -3.63 13.65
CA ASP A 43 -1.59 -3.68 13.71
C ASP A 43 -2.17 -4.88 12.93
N MET A 44 -1.37 -5.55 12.07
CA MET A 44 -1.74 -6.75 11.32
C MET A 44 -0.72 -7.88 11.50
N PRO A 45 -0.47 -8.36 12.74
CA PRO A 45 0.57 -9.34 13.02
C PRO A 45 0.35 -10.71 12.36
N ASP A 46 -0.88 -11.03 11.99
CA ASP A 46 -1.27 -12.29 11.35
C ASP A 46 -1.21 -12.24 9.81
N VAL A 47 -0.90 -11.09 9.22
CA VAL A 47 -0.81 -10.91 7.76
C VAL A 47 0.65 -10.90 7.32
N ASP A 48 0.98 -11.67 6.28
CA ASP A 48 2.34 -11.74 5.73
C ASP A 48 2.80 -10.37 5.19
N GLU A 49 4.01 -9.95 5.56
CA GLU A 49 4.56 -8.64 5.18
C GLU A 49 4.67 -8.46 3.66
N VAL A 50 4.86 -9.55 2.91
CA VAL A 50 4.92 -9.50 1.44
C VAL A 50 3.54 -9.22 0.87
N ASP A 51 2.48 -9.79 1.43
CA ASP A 51 1.11 -9.52 1.00
C ASP A 51 0.70 -8.07 1.30
N ILE A 52 1.10 -7.54 2.47
CA ILE A 52 0.96 -6.12 2.80
C ILE A 52 1.67 -5.28 1.73
N GLY A 53 2.95 -5.57 1.44
CA GLY A 53 3.74 -4.86 0.43
C GLY A 53 3.13 -4.90 -0.98
N ARG A 54 2.58 -6.04 -1.41
CA ARG A 54 1.88 -6.18 -2.71
C ARG A 54 0.66 -5.27 -2.80
N VAL A 55 -0.15 -5.20 -1.74
CA VAL A 55 -1.32 -4.31 -1.69
C VAL A 55 -0.89 -2.86 -1.75
N PHE A 56 0.15 -2.47 -1.02
CA PHE A 56 0.71 -1.11 -1.08
C PHE A 56 1.17 -0.73 -2.47
N LEU A 57 1.96 -1.60 -3.12
CA LEU A 57 2.48 -1.33 -4.45
C LEU A 57 1.35 -1.16 -5.49
N ARG A 58 0.36 -2.06 -5.47
CA ARG A 58 -0.81 -1.98 -6.38
C ARG A 58 -1.67 -0.75 -6.10
N THR A 59 -1.83 -0.38 -4.83
CA THR A 59 -2.56 0.83 -4.43
C THR A 59 -1.81 2.07 -4.90
N ALA A 60 -0.50 2.15 -4.69
CA ALA A 60 0.34 3.26 -5.14
C ALA A 60 0.24 3.47 -6.66
N VAL A 61 0.40 2.39 -7.44
CA VAL A 61 0.24 2.44 -8.91
C VAL A 61 -1.16 2.94 -9.32
N THR A 62 -2.20 2.53 -8.59
CA THR A 62 -3.57 2.97 -8.85
C THR A 62 -3.75 4.46 -8.54
N ILE A 63 -3.22 4.92 -7.40
CA ILE A 63 -3.23 6.34 -7.00
C ILE A 63 -2.52 7.21 -8.03
N THR A 64 -1.32 6.82 -8.48
CA THR A 64 -0.57 7.54 -9.52
C THR A 64 -1.38 7.65 -10.80
N ARG A 65 -1.99 6.55 -11.27
CA ARG A 65 -2.85 6.58 -12.47
C ARG A 65 -4.06 7.51 -12.33
N LEU A 66 -4.67 7.55 -11.15
CA LEU A 66 -5.79 8.46 -10.87
C LEU A 66 -5.34 9.93 -10.86
N ALA A 67 -4.18 10.21 -10.26
CA ALA A 67 -3.57 11.54 -10.25
C ALA A 67 -3.19 12.00 -11.67
N ASP A 68 -2.59 11.12 -12.48
CA ASP A 68 -2.25 11.36 -13.88
C ASP A 68 -3.50 11.63 -14.73
N ALA A 69 -4.63 11.01 -14.38
CA ALA A 69 -5.94 11.28 -14.99
C ALA A 69 -6.58 12.62 -14.52
N GLY A 70 -5.88 13.41 -13.70
CA GLY A 70 -6.32 14.71 -13.21
C GLY A 70 -7.20 14.63 -11.95
N MET A 71 -7.24 13.49 -11.25
CA MET A 71 -7.98 13.39 -9.99
C MET A 71 -7.20 14.06 -8.84
N HIS A 72 -7.88 14.96 -8.13
CA HIS A 72 -7.32 15.60 -6.94
C HIS A 72 -7.09 14.61 -5.78
N LEU A 73 -6.03 14.83 -5.00
CA LEU A 73 -5.61 13.95 -3.91
C LEU A 73 -6.71 13.77 -2.84
N GLU A 74 -7.49 14.81 -2.55
CA GLU A 74 -8.60 14.74 -1.60
C GLU A 74 -9.68 13.77 -2.06
N ARG A 75 -9.92 13.68 -3.37
CA ARG A 75 -10.89 12.73 -3.95
C ARG A 75 -10.36 11.30 -3.88
N ILE A 76 -9.06 11.10 -4.10
CA ILE A 76 -8.40 9.81 -3.94
C ILE A 76 -8.49 9.35 -2.47
N ALA A 77 -8.22 10.24 -1.52
CA ALA A 77 -8.35 9.96 -0.09
C ALA A 77 -9.78 9.55 0.30
N ASN A 78 -10.79 10.24 -0.24
CA ASN A 78 -12.20 9.86 -0.04
C ASN A 78 -12.51 8.46 -0.60
N ILE A 79 -12.01 8.11 -1.78
CA ILE A 79 -12.20 6.76 -2.36
C ILE A 79 -11.58 5.69 -1.46
N LEU A 80 -10.35 5.91 -0.97
CA LEU A 80 -9.69 4.97 -0.06
C LEU A 80 -10.47 4.81 1.24
N THR A 81 -10.97 5.92 1.80
CA THR A 81 -11.77 5.92 3.03
C THR A 81 -13.06 5.12 2.84
N LEU A 82 -13.81 5.38 1.76
CA LEU A 82 -15.04 4.64 1.46
C LEU A 82 -14.77 3.16 1.23
N SER A 83 -13.68 2.82 0.53
CA SER A 83 -13.28 1.43 0.31
C SER A 83 -12.96 0.73 1.63
N ALA A 84 -12.29 1.40 2.57
CA ALA A 84 -12.01 0.85 3.89
C ALA A 84 -13.30 0.63 4.70
N VAL A 85 -14.25 1.57 4.64
CA VAL A 85 -15.57 1.41 5.26
C VAL A 85 -16.30 0.21 4.67
N ASP A 86 -16.37 0.08 3.35
CA ASP A 86 -17.08 -1.04 2.70
C ASP A 86 -16.47 -2.40 3.03
N LEU A 87 -15.14 -2.50 3.07
CA LEU A 87 -14.43 -3.73 3.43
C LEU A 87 -14.65 -4.13 4.90
N THR A 88 -14.72 -3.15 5.80
CA THR A 88 -14.92 -3.39 7.24
C THR A 88 -16.40 -3.55 7.60
N ALA A 89 -17.32 -2.98 6.82
CA ALA A 89 -18.76 -3.10 7.02
C ALA A 89 -19.26 -4.56 6.92
N LEU A 90 -18.51 -5.45 6.25
CA LEU A 90 -18.82 -6.88 6.21
C LEU A 90 -18.82 -7.52 7.60
N GLU A 91 -18.01 -7.02 8.53
CA GLU A 91 -18.02 -7.48 9.92
C GLU A 91 -19.29 -7.02 10.65
N LEU A 92 -19.78 -5.81 10.36
CA LEU A 92 -21.05 -5.31 10.90
C LEU A 92 -22.28 -6.07 10.34
N ALA A 93 -22.20 -6.55 9.09
CA ALA A 93 -23.25 -7.35 8.48
C ALA A 93 -23.23 -8.83 8.91
N ARG A 94 -22.07 -9.33 9.35
CA ARG A 94 -21.86 -10.67 9.92
C ARG A 94 -22.23 -10.77 11.40
N ASP A 95 -22.52 -9.64 12.02
CA ASP A 95 -23.08 -9.54 13.35
C ASP A 95 -24.60 -9.24 13.32
N PRO A 96 -25.46 -10.09 12.71
CA PRO A 96 -26.87 -10.09 13.06
C PRO A 96 -26.99 -10.80 14.41
N GLY A 97 -26.50 -10.17 15.48
CA GLY A 97 -26.80 -10.59 16.86
C GLY A 97 -28.30 -10.84 16.99
N GLU A 98 -28.69 -12.05 17.37
CA GLU A 98 -28.66 -12.56 18.76
C GLU A 98 -29.66 -11.85 19.67
#